data_AF-A0A931CS98-F1
#
_entry.id   AF-A0A931CS98-F1
#
_cell.length_a   1.000
_cell.length_b   1.000
_cell.length_c   1.000
_cell.angle_alpha   90.00
_cell.angle_beta   90.00
_cell.angle_gamma   90.00
#
_symmetry.space_group_name_H-M   'P 1'
#
loop_
_entity.id
_entity.type
_entity.pdbx_description
1 polymer ?
#
loop_
_entity_poly.entity_id
_entity_poly.type
_entity_poly.pdbx_seq_one_letter_code
_entity_poly.pdbx_strand_id
1 'polypeptide(L)' 'MAQLHCYVPDDIADLFRKKAEKARLSTSKYLALLVKKETSEKWPDHYFDLVGSWEGEPLQRPESLDYEKREGL' A
#
# COMPACT_ATOMS: atom_id res chain seq x y z
N MET A 1 -13.07 5.42 19.87
CA MET A 1 -12.15 5.91 18.81
C MET A 1 -11.43 7.14 19.36
N ALA A 2 -10.13 7.28 19.10
CA ALA A 2 -9.41 8.51 19.44
C ALA A 2 -9.67 9.60 18.40
N GLN A 3 -9.77 10.85 18.83
CA GLN A 3 -9.95 12.00 17.94
C GLN A 3 -8.61 12.69 17.72
N LEU A 4 -8.26 12.93 16.45
CA LEU A 4 -7.04 13.64 16.06
C LEU A 4 -7.43 14.99 15.45
N HIS A 5 -6.75 16.05 15.91
CA HIS A 5 -6.82 17.37 15.30
C HIS A 5 -5.50 17.64 14.57
N CYS A 6 -5.58 18.01 13.29
CA CYS A 6 -4.41 18.28 12.46
C CYS A 6 -4.52 19.71 11.93
N TYR A 7 -3.53 20.54 12.28
CA TYR A 7 -3.43 21.91 11.80
C TYR A 7 -2.39 21.96 10.69
N VAL A 8 -2.82 22.39 9.50
CA VAL A 8 -1.98 22.57 8.33
C VAL A 8 -2.35 23.90 7.66
N PRO A 9 -1.43 24.52 6.91
CA PRO A 9 -1.75 25.65 6.04
C PRO A 9 -2.90 25.36 5.07
N ASP A 10 -3.66 26.39 4.68
CA ASP A 10 -4.87 26.24 3.87
C ASP A 10 -4.59 25.63 2.49
N ASP A 11 -3.46 25.96 1.87
CA ASP A 11 -3.04 25.39 0.59
C ASP A 11 -2.80 23.87 0.69
N ILE A 12 -2.23 23.40 1.80
CA ILE A 12 -2.06 21.99 2.10
C ILE A 12 -3.41 21.32 2.35
N ALA A 13 -4.32 21.96 3.09
CA ALA A 13 -5.66 21.45 3.33
C ALA A 13 -6.46 21.28 2.02
N ASP A 14 -6.30 22.22 1.08
CA ASP A 14 -6.93 22.16 -0.24
C ASP A 14 -6.37 21.02 -1.10
N LEU A 15 -5.05 20.87 -1.14
CA LEU A 15 -4.41 19.75 -1.84
C LEU A 15 -4.86 18.41 -1.25
N PHE A 16 -4.97 18.33 0.08
CA PHE A 16 -5.43 17.14 0.77
C PHE A 16 -6.89 16.80 0.44
N ARG A 17 -7.79 17.79 0.43
CA ARG A 17 -9.19 17.62 0.01
C ARG A 17 -9.30 17.07 -1.40
N LYS A 18 -8.54 17.63 -2.36
CA LYS A 18 -8.51 17.14 -3.76
C LYS A 18 -8.04 15.69 -3.85
N LYS A 19 -7.05 15.28 -3.05
CA LYS A 19 -6.60 13.86 -2.99
C LYS A 19 -7.69 12.94 -2.44
N ALA A 20 -8.38 13.35 -1.38
CA ALA A 20 -9.49 12.59 -0.80
C ALA A 20 -10.65 12.42 -1.81
N GLU A 21 -11.02 13.49 -2.52
CA GLU A 21 -12.03 13.46 -3.58
C GLU A 21 -11.66 12.51 -4.72
N LYS A 22 -10.40 12.56 -5.18
CA LYS A 22 -9.88 11.65 -6.21
C LYS A 22 -9.95 10.18 -5.78
N ALA A 23 -9.81 9.92 -4.47
CA ALA A 23 -9.98 8.60 -3.86
C ALA A 23 -11.45 8.25 -3.55
N ARG A 24 -12.41 9.15 -3.81
CA ARG A 24 -13.84 9.03 -3.47
C ARG A 24 -14.08 8.81 -1.96
N LEU A 25 -13.29 9.48 -1.13
CA LEU A 25 -13.37 9.41 0.33
C LEU A 25 -13.60 10.80 0.94
N SER A 26 -14.25 10.86 2.11
CA SER A 26 -14.25 12.08 2.91
C SER A 26 -12.85 12.39 3.44
N THR A 27 -12.57 13.65 3.73
CA THR A 27 -11.29 14.12 4.29
C THR A 27 -10.89 13.34 5.55
N SER A 28 -11.83 13.12 6.47
CA SER A 28 -11.60 12.37 7.71
C SER A 28 -11.30 10.88 7.46
N LYS A 29 -12.02 10.24 6.53
CA LYS A 29 -11.81 8.83 6.18
C LYS A 29 -10.49 8.65 5.44
N TYR A 30 -10.12 9.59 4.59
CA TYR A 30 -8.84 9.59 3.90
C TYR A 30 -7.68 9.77 4.89
N LEU A 31 -7.79 10.69 5.85
CA LEU A 31 -6.79 10.85 6.92
C LEU A 31 -6.65 9.58 7.76
N ALA A 32 -7.76 8.97 8.18
CA ALA A 32 -7.73 7.73 8.94
C ALA A 32 -7.06 6.58 8.16
N LEU A 33 -7.27 6.52 6.84
CA LEU A 33 -6.62 5.53 5.98
C LEU A 33 -5.11 5.75 5.88
N LEU A 34 -4.67 7.01 5.75
CA LEU A 34 -3.24 7.32 5.72
C LEU A 34 -2.57 7.00 7.06
N VAL A 35 -3.19 7.39 8.17
CA VAL A 35 -2.69 7.03 9.51
C VAL A 35 -2.60 5.51 9.65
N LYS A 36 -3.64 4.77 9.27
CA LYS A 36 -3.61 3.29 9.31
C LYS A 36 -2.49 2.72 8.45
N LYS A 37 -2.28 3.26 7.25
CA LYS A 37 -1.24 2.78 6.34
C LYS A 37 0.16 3.04 6.91
N GLU A 38 0.37 4.22 7.48
CA GLU A 38 1.66 4.61 8.06
C GLU A 38 1.97 3.84 9.35
N THR A 39 0.96 3.60 10.20
CA THR A 39 1.15 2.88 11.47
C THR A 39 1.00 1.37 11.33
N SER A 40 0.60 0.85 10.17
CA SER A 40 0.57 -0.59 9.92
C SER A 40 1.97 -1.08 9.62
N GLU A 41 2.78 -1.26 10.67
CA GLU A 41 4.02 -2.06 10.60
C GLU A 41 3.73 -3.56 10.52
N LYS A 42 2.45 -3.95 10.59
CA LYS A 42 2.01 -5.33 10.62
C LYS A 42 1.50 -5.74 9.24
N TRP A 43 1.91 -6.93 8.83
CA TRP A 43 1.31 -7.64 7.71
C TRP A 43 -0.22 -7.69 7.87
N PRO A 44 -1.00 -7.71 6.77
CA PRO A 44 -2.45 -7.89 6.83
C PRO A 44 -2.82 -9.08 7.72
N ASP A 45 -3.99 -9.01 8.34
CA ASP A 45 -4.54 -10.14 9.10
C ASP A 45 -4.53 -11.39 8.20
N HIS A 46 -4.08 -12.51 8.76
CA HIS A 46 -3.96 -13.80 8.06
C HIS A 46 -2.95 -13.86 6.90
N TYR A 47 -2.09 -12.85 6.73
CA TYR A 47 -1.07 -12.88 5.67
C TYR A 47 -0.20 -14.14 5.74
N PHE A 48 0.33 -14.48 6.92
CA PHE A 48 1.14 -15.69 7.10
C PHE A 48 0.34 -16.99 7.04
N ASP A 49 -0.96 -16.95 7.33
CA ASP A 49 -1.84 -18.11 7.18
C ASP A 49 -2.09 -18.45 5.71
N LEU A 50 -1.92 -17.48 4.81
CA LEU A 50 -2.07 -17.65 3.36
C LEU A 50 -0.73 -17.96 2.66
N VAL A 51 0.40 -17.48 3.21
CA VAL A 51 1.73 -17.74 2.66
C VAL A 51 2.06 -19.22 2.81
N GLY A 52 2.22 -19.91 1.67
CA GLY A 52 2.48 -21.35 1.63
C GLY A 52 1.22 -22.22 1.61
N SER A 53 0.03 -21.62 1.76
CA SER A 53 -1.27 -22.32 1.70
C SER A 53 -1.76 -22.51 0.26
N TRP A 54 -0.84 -22.80 -0.66
CA TRP A 54 -1.19 -23.09 -2.05
C TRP A 54 -1.85 -24.48 -2.14
N GLU A 55 -3.14 -24.50 -2.45
CA GLU A 55 -3.94 -25.74 -2.56
C GLU A 55 -3.95 -26.33 -3.99
N GLY A 56 -3.28 -25.69 -4.94
CA GLY A 56 -3.23 -26.12 -6.35
C GLY A 56 -2.05 -27.04 -6.67
N GLU A 57 -1.81 -27.23 -7.97
CA GLU A 57 -0.68 -28.03 -8.47
C GLU A 57 0.67 -27.48 -8.01
N PRO A 58 1.68 -28.33 -7.73
CA PRO A 58 2.99 -27.87 -7.29
C PRO A 58 3.55 -26.74 -8.16
N LEU A 59 3.91 -25.64 -7.53
CA LEU A 59 4.48 -24.49 -8.21
C LEU A 59 5.79 -24.90 -8.89
N GLN A 60 5.79 -24.95 -10.23
CA GLN A 60 7.00 -25.18 -11.00
C GLN A 60 7.69 -23.85 -11.27
N ARG A 61 8.98 -23.78 -10.95
CA ARG A 61 9.80 -22.64 -11.36
C ARG A 61 9.84 -22.62 -12.90
N PRO A 62 9.48 -21.50 -13.55
CA PRO A 62 9.63 -21.39 -15.00
C PRO A 62 11.10 -21.50 -15.39
N GLU A 63 11.37 -21.90 -16.63
CA GLU A 63 12.74 -21.92 -17.14
C GLU A 63 13.39 -20.54 -16.99
N SER A 64 14.66 -20.54 -16.60
CA SER A 64 15.43 -19.31 -16.54
C SER A 64 15.51 -18.73 -17.95
N LEU A 65 15.11 -17.48 -18.11
CA LEU A 65 15.30 -16.75 -19.35
C LEU A 65 16.78 -16.46 -19.59
N ASP A 66 17.13 -16.21 -20.84
CA ASP A 66 18.46 -15.75 -21.20
C ASP A 66 18.81 -14.44 -20.50
N TYR A 67 20.05 -14.34 -20.03
CA TYR A 67 20.58 -13.11 -19.47
C TYR A 67 20.76 -12.04 -20.55
N GLU A 68 20.51 -10.79 -20.21
CA GLU A 68 20.92 -9.64 -21.00
C GLU A 68 22.46 -9.65 -21.13
N LYS A 69 22.98 -9.83 -22.35
CA LYS A 69 24.41 -9.71 -22.63
C LYS A 69 24.74 -8.23 -22.80
N ARG A 70 25.46 -7.65 -21.83
CA ARG A 70 26.06 -6.33 -21.98
C ARG A 70 27.44 -6.50 -22.62
N GLU A 71 27.66 -5.84 -23.75
CA GLU A 71 29.01 -5.74 -24.31
C GLU A 71 29.91 -5.01 -23.32
N GLY A 72 31.11 -5.55 -23.11
CA GLY A 72 32.08 -4.99 -22.19
C GLY A 72 32.46 -3.57 -22.59
N LEU A 73 32.67 -2.71 -21.58
CA LEU A 73 33.24 -1.37 -21.73
C LEU A 73 34.63 -1.41 -22.37
#